data_AF-A0A376VP12-F1
#
_entry.id   AF-A0A376VP12-F1
#
_cell.length_a   1.000
_cell.length_b   1.000
_cell.length_c   1.000
_cell.angle_alpha   90.00
_cell.angle_beta   90.00
_cell.angle_gamma   90.00
#
_symmetry.space_group_name_H-M   'P 1'
#
loop_
_entity.id
_entity.type
_entity.pdbx_description
1 polymer ?
#
loop_
_entity_poly.entity_id
_entity_poly.type
_entity_poly.pdbx_seq_one_letter_code
_entity_poly.pdbx_strand_id
1 'polypeptide(L)'
;MVAISGDFDFQFLIEELAVGAQFNIPYIHVLVNNAYLGLIRQSQRAFDMDYCVQLAFENINSSEVNGYGVDQRKSSGRFRL
;
A
#
# COMPACT_ATOMS: atom_id res chain seq x y z
N MET A 1 5.36 -13.75 10.93
CA MET A 1 6.18 -13.28 9.78
C MET A 1 5.90 -11.81 9.55
N VAL A 2 6.89 -11.02 9.17
CA VAL A 2 6.73 -9.58 8.89
C VAL A 2 7.08 -9.35 7.44
N ALA A 3 6.17 -8.73 6.68
CA ALA A 3 6.41 -8.33 5.30
C ALA A 3 6.38 -6.82 5.15
N ILE A 4 7.13 -6.32 4.18
CA ILE A 4 7.19 -4.91 3.82
C ILE A 4 6.97 -4.82 2.31
N SER A 5 6.00 -4.03 1.86
CA SER A 5 5.73 -3.83 0.43
C SER A 5 5.34 -2.39 0.10
N GLY A 6 5.47 -2.04 -1.17
CA GLY A 6 4.83 -0.85 -1.73
C GLY A 6 3.32 -1.05 -1.92
N ASP A 7 2.64 0.05 -2.23
CA ASP A 7 1.20 0.10 -2.56
C ASP A 7 0.85 -0.67 -3.81
N PHE A 8 1.64 -0.55 -4.88
CA PHE A 8 1.41 -1.29 -6.11
C PHE A 8 1.56 -2.80 -5.90
N ASP A 9 2.69 -3.24 -5.33
CA ASP A 9 2.96 -4.66 -5.06
C ASP A 9 1.88 -5.27 -4.16
N PHE A 10 1.38 -4.49 -3.19
CA PHE A 10 0.31 -4.94 -2.30
C PHE A 10 -0.99 -5.24 -3.05
N GLN A 11 -1.36 -4.46 -4.05
CA GLN A 11 -2.57 -4.70 -4.85
C GLN A 11 -2.52 -6.06 -5.57
N PHE A 12 -1.33 -6.52 -5.98
CA PHE A 12 -1.17 -7.84 -6.60
C PHE A 12 -1.20 -8.99 -5.60
N LEU A 13 -0.68 -8.76 -4.39
CA LEU A 13 -0.50 -9.82 -3.38
C LEU A 13 -1.65 -9.89 -2.37
N ILE A 14 -2.69 -9.06 -2.51
CA ILE A 14 -3.75 -8.95 -1.52
C ILE A 14 -4.53 -10.26 -1.30
N GLU A 15 -4.62 -11.11 -2.32
CA GLU A 15 -5.30 -12.42 -2.24
C GLU A 15 -4.61 -13.36 -1.25
N GLU A 16 -3.30 -13.25 -1.06
CA GLU A 16 -2.54 -14.08 -0.13
C GLU A 16 -2.94 -13.82 1.33
N LEU A 17 -3.44 -12.61 1.65
CA LEU A 17 -3.96 -12.30 2.99
C LEU A 17 -5.17 -13.16 3.36
N ALA A 18 -6.03 -13.49 2.38
CA ALA A 18 -7.19 -14.35 2.63
C ALA A 18 -6.75 -15.77 3.02
N VAL A 19 -5.69 -16.27 2.39
CA VAL A 19 -5.07 -17.55 2.74
C VAL A 19 -4.44 -17.48 4.13
N GLY A 20 -3.70 -16.42 4.43
CA GLY A 20 -3.12 -16.19 5.76
C GLY A 20 -4.17 -16.18 6.88
N ALA A 21 -5.32 -15.55 6.63
CA ALA A 21 -6.46 -15.54 7.54
C ALA A 21 -7.07 -16.94 7.71
N GLN A 22 -7.26 -17.71 6.62
CA GLN A 22 -7.82 -19.06 6.67
C GLN A 22 -6.98 -20.01 7.54
N PHE A 23 -5.65 -19.92 7.44
CA PHE A 23 -4.73 -20.77 8.19
C PHE A 23 -4.30 -20.18 9.54
N ASN A 24 -4.91 -19.08 9.98
CA ASN A 24 -4.58 -18.38 11.23
C ASN A 24 -3.08 -18.06 11.38
N ILE A 25 -2.44 -17.63 10.29
CA ILE A 25 -1.01 -17.33 10.30
C ILE A 25 -0.77 -15.99 11.00
N PRO A 26 0.07 -15.91 12.04
CA PRO A 26 0.44 -14.65 12.67
C PRO A 26 1.33 -13.83 11.72
N TYR A 27 0.70 -12.93 10.98
CA TYR A 27 1.28 -12.15 9.90
C TYR A 27 1.10 -10.64 10.14
N ILE A 28 2.18 -9.88 10.01
CA ILE A 28 2.18 -8.41 10.07
C ILE A 28 2.65 -7.88 8.71
N HIS A 29 1.84 -7.03 8.09
CA HIS A 29 2.16 -6.38 6.83
C HIS A 29 2.41 -4.89 7.07
N VAL A 30 3.60 -4.41 6.68
CA VAL A 30 3.93 -2.98 6.69
C VAL A 30 3.83 -2.46 5.26
N LEU A 31 2.79 -1.66 5.00
CA LEU A 31 2.56 -1.06 3.70
C LEU A 31 3.19 0.34 3.63
N VAL A 32 4.08 0.56 2.67
CA VAL A 32 4.60 1.90 2.34
C VAL A 32 3.73 2.50 1.24
N ASN A 33 2.73 3.29 1.65
CA ASN A 33 1.75 3.89 0.76
C ASN A 33 2.20 5.29 0.31
N ASN A 34 2.99 5.35 -0.77
CA ASN A 34 3.54 6.61 -1.29
C ASN A 34 2.81 7.12 -2.54
N ALA A 35 1.87 6.36 -3.09
CA ALA A 35 1.09 6.65 -4.29
C ALA A 35 1.92 6.76 -5.59
N TYR A 36 3.09 6.12 -5.66
CA TYR A 36 3.95 6.13 -6.85
C TYR A 36 4.64 4.78 -7.09
N LEU A 37 4.83 4.45 -8.37
CA LEU A 37 5.73 3.38 -8.83
C LEU A 37 7.19 3.78 -8.57
N GLY A 38 7.64 3.69 -7.32
CA GLY A 38 8.89 4.30 -6.84
C GLY A 38 10.14 3.88 -7.63
N LEU A 39 10.28 2.59 -7.97
CA LEU A 39 11.43 2.09 -8.74
C LEU A 39 11.42 2.57 -10.19
N ILE A 40 10.24 2.64 -10.81
CA ILE A 40 10.08 3.15 -12.17
C ILE A 40 10.30 4.66 -12.19
N ARG A 41 9.77 5.38 -11.21
CA ARG A 41 10.02 6.81 -11.04
C ARG A 41 11.51 7.08 -10.82
N GLN A 42 12.20 6.24 -10.05
CA GLN A 42 13.64 6.36 -9.84
C GLN A 42 14.43 6.21 -11.14
N SER A 43 14.05 5.28 -12.03
CA SER A 43 14.71 5.13 -13.33
C SER A 43 14.40 6.27 -14.30
N GLN A 44 13.19 6.84 -14.24
CA GLN A 44 12.76 7.98 -15.05
C GLN A 44 13.45 9.31 -14.67
N ARG A 45 13.94 9.46 -13.43
CA ARG A 45 14.64 10.68 -12.97
C ARG A 45 15.88 11.02 -13.80
N ALA A 46 16.57 10.02 -14.33
CA ALA A 46 17.75 10.25 -15.18
C ALA A 46 17.40 10.90 -16.53
N PHE A 47 16.12 10.92 -16.89
CA PHE A 47 15.60 11.44 -18.14
C PHE A 47 14.70 12.66 -17.95
N ASP A 48 14.65 13.25 -16.74
CA ASP A 48 13.71 14.32 -16.36
C ASP A 48 12.24 13.98 -16.68
N MET A 49 11.87 12.71 -16.52
CA MET A 49 10.52 12.21 -16.79
C MET A 49 9.74 11.92 -15.49
N ASP A 50 8.45 12.21 -15.50
CA ASP A 50 7.48 11.82 -14.46
C ASP A 50 6.12 11.51 -15.13
N TYR A 51 6.07 10.41 -15.89
CA TYR A 51 4.90 10.05 -16.72
C TYR A 51 4.40 8.64 -16.39
N CYS A 52 3.09 8.51 -16.14
CA CYS A 52 2.38 7.25 -15.82
C CYS A 52 2.94 6.48 -14.61
N VAL A 53 3.53 7.18 -13.64
CA VAL A 53 4.08 6.57 -12.41
C VAL A 53 3.27 6.91 -11.15
N GLN A 54 2.25 7.76 -11.27
CA GLN A 54 1.39 8.15 -10.16
C GLN A 54 0.20 7.20 -10.01
N LEU A 55 -0.02 6.73 -8.79
CA LEU A 55 -1.06 5.77 -8.41
C LEU A 55 -2.15 6.39 -7.52
N ALA A 56 -2.02 7.67 -7.18
CA ALA A 56 -2.97 8.38 -6.33
C ALA A 56 -4.37 8.40 -6.94
N PHE A 57 -5.38 8.09 -6.13
CA PHE A 57 -6.80 8.22 -6.48
C PHE A 57 -7.60 8.84 -5.33
N GLU A 58 -8.86 9.20 -5.59
CA GLU A 58 -9.73 9.76 -4.57
C GLU A 58 -10.16 8.67 -3.57
N ASN A 59 -9.67 8.78 -2.32
CA ASN A 59 -10.00 7.83 -1.26
C ASN A 59 -11.44 8.03 -0.77
N ILE A 60 -12.23 6.96 -0.78
CA ILE A 60 -13.63 6.99 -0.32
C ILE A 60 -13.70 6.75 1.19
N ASN A 61 -12.88 5.83 1.72
CA ASN A 61 -12.96 5.39 3.12
C ASN A 61 -12.11 6.24 4.07
N SER A 62 -11.15 6.99 3.52
CA SER A 62 -10.33 7.94 4.29
C SER A 62 -10.17 9.26 3.56
N SER A 63 -11.25 10.03 3.48
CA SER A 63 -11.27 11.38 2.90
C SER A 63 -10.32 12.37 3.60
N GLU A 64 -9.93 12.07 4.84
CA GLU A 64 -8.96 12.81 5.65
C GLU A 64 -7.50 12.64 5.21
N VAL A 65 -7.19 11.66 4.35
CA VAL A 65 -5.83 11.45 3.82
C VAL A 65 -5.78 11.69 2.32
N ASN A 66 -4.94 12.65 1.94
CA ASN A 66 -4.71 13.12 0.59
C ASN A 66 -4.23 11.98 -0.33
N GLY A 67 -5.11 11.53 -1.24
CA GLY A 67 -4.78 10.79 -2.47
C GLY A 67 -3.67 9.74 -2.37
N TYR A 68 -3.93 8.64 -1.66
CA TYR A 68 -2.99 7.52 -1.54
C TYR A 68 -3.20 6.46 -2.64
N GLY A 69 -2.22 5.56 -2.80
CA GLY A 69 -2.28 4.45 -3.76
C GLY A 69 -3.06 3.22 -3.27
N VAL A 70 -3.52 3.24 -2.02
CA VAL A 70 -4.43 2.24 -1.43
C VAL A 70 -5.40 2.94 -0.48
N ASP A 71 -6.70 2.70 -0.68
CA ASP A 71 -7.75 3.18 0.22
C ASP A 71 -7.90 2.21 1.39
N GLN A 72 -7.99 2.77 2.59
CA GLN A 72 -7.91 2.04 3.84
C GLN A 72 -8.82 2.70 4.85
N ARG A 73 -9.34 1.92 5.80
CA ARG A 73 -10.14 2.47 6.91
C ARG A 73 -9.36 2.31 8.20
N LYS A 74 -9.10 3.42 8.90
CA LYS A 74 -8.53 3.36 10.25
C LYS A 74 -9.59 2.82 11.21
N SER A 75 -9.25 1.79 11.97
CA SER A 75 -10.04 1.36 13.13
C SER A 75 -9.28 1.75 14.39
N SER A 76 -9.82 2.69 15.17
CA SER A 76 -9.22 3.11 16.44
C SER A 76 -9.53 2.10 17.55
N GLY A 77 -9.02 0.87 17.41
CA GLY A 77 -8.94 -0.07 18.52
C GLY A 77 -7.70 0.25 19.33
N ARG A 78 -7.85 0.62 20.61
CA ARG A 78 -6.72 0.72 21.54
C ARG A 78 -6.06 -0.66 21.63
N PHE A 79 -4.95 -0.85 20.92
CA PHE A 79 -4.16 -2.08 20.92
C PHE A 79 -3.58 -2.24 22.34
N ARG A 80 -4.30 -2.98 23.20
CA ARG A 80 -3.75 -3.43 24.47
C ARG A 80 -2.78 -4.56 24.14
N LEU A 81 -1.50 -4.29 24.35
CA LEU A 81 -0.48 -5.33 24.49
C LEU A 81 -0.78 -6.16 25.74
#